data_AF-A0A7G9T9T9-F1
#
_entry.id   AF-A0A7G9T9T9-F1
#
_cell.length_a   1.000
_cell.length_b   1.000
_cell.length_c   1.000
_cell.angle_alpha   90.00
_cell.angle_beta   90.00
_cell.angle_gamma   90.00
#
_symmetry.space_group_name_H-M   'P 1'
#
loop_
_entity.id
_entity.type
_entity.pdbx_description
1 polymer ?
#
loop_
_entity_poly.entity_id
_entity_poly.type
_entity_poly.pdbx_seq_one_letter_code
_entity_poly.pdbx_strand_id
1 'polypeptide(L)' 'MATGLWAGAEVLHDHGLGEQDDRERRMAVGLRWQRSERWMLFGGYGKGLYPGDAGDSSSARIGIEYVFD' A
#
# COMPACT_ATOMS: atom_id res chain seq x y z
N MET A 1 21.09 -12.14 -3.65
CA MET A 1 20.02 -11.16 -3.98
C MET A 1 20.56 -9.75 -3.79
N ALA A 2 20.11 -8.75 -4.57
CA ALA A 2 20.67 -7.40 -4.48
C ALA A 2 20.15 -6.65 -3.24
N THR A 3 21.07 -6.14 -2.42
CA THR A 3 20.81 -5.10 -1.41
C THR A 3 20.30 -3.84 -2.09
N GLY A 4 19.28 -3.21 -1.53
CA GLY A 4 18.65 -2.09 -2.22
C GLY A 4 17.50 -1.43 -1.49
N LEU A 5 17.09 -0.29 -2.02
CA LEU A 5 15.89 0.45 -1.64
C LEU A 5 14.93 0.44 -2.83
N TRP A 6 13.69 0.02 -2.60
CA TRP A 6 12.61 0.09 -3.56
C TRP A 6 11.54 1.04 -3.04
N ALA A 7 11.00 1.83 -3.94
CA ALA A 7 9.85 2.66 -3.71
C ALA A 7 8.76 2.29 -4.71
N GLY A 8 7.50 2.34 -4.27
CA GLY A 8 6.35 2.08 -5.11
C GLY A 8 5.23 3.06 -4.79
N ALA A 9 4.45 3.37 -5.81
CA ALA A 9 3.21 4.11 -5.68
C ALA A 9 2.15 3.42 -6.54
N GLU A 10 0.92 3.40 -6.05
CA GLU A 10 -0.22 2.78 -6.71
C GLU A 10 -1.43 3.70 -6.61
N VAL A 11 -2.20 3.77 -7.70
CA VAL A 11 -3.51 4.41 -7.72
C VAL A 11 -4.47 3.43 -8.37
N LEU A 12 -5.48 3.02 -7.61
CA LEU A 12 -6.56 2.15 -8.06
C LEU A 12 -7.83 2.98 -8.20
N HIS A 13 -8.54 2.75 -9.30
CA HIS A 13 -9.88 3.27 -9.50
C HIS A 13 -10.79 2.07 -9.72
N ASP A 14 -11.76 1.89 -8.84
CA ASP A 14 -12.74 0.82 -8.91
C ASP A 14 -14.12 1.42 -9.19
N HIS A 15 -14.84 0.80 -10.11
CA HIS A 15 -16.21 1.15 -10.44
C HIS A 15 -17.10 0.08 -9.80
N GLY A 16 -17.82 0.44 -8.73
CA GLY A 16 -18.77 -0.46 -8.11
C GLY A 16 -19.75 -1.02 -9.15
N LEU A 17 -20.00 -2.33 -9.12
CA LEU A 17 -20.93 -3.02 -10.02
C LEU A 17 -22.43 -2.81 -9.63
N GLY A 18 -22.72 -1.90 -8.70
CA GLY A 18 -24.06 -1.69 -8.12
C GLY A 18 -24.80 -0.46 -8.67
N GLU A 19 -26.11 -0.37 -8.41
CA GLU A 19 -26.97 0.77 -8.79
C GLU A 19 -26.60 2.09 -8.08
N GLN A 20 -25.84 2.03 -6.98
CA GLN A 20 -25.15 3.18 -6.40
C GLN A 20 -23.77 3.28 -7.06
N ASP A 21 -23.50 4.40 -7.75
CA ASP A 21 -22.23 4.76 -8.39
C ASP A 21 -21.14 5.03 -7.34
N ASP A 22 -20.83 4.02 -6.51
CA ASP A 22 -19.78 4.04 -5.51
C ASP A 22 -18.44 3.86 -6.22
N ARG A 23 -17.87 4.99 -6.68
CA ARG A 23 -16.56 5.00 -7.32
C ARG A 23 -15.45 5.01 -6.29
N GLU A 24 -14.94 3.86 -5.89
CA GLU A 24 -13.83 3.84 -4.94
C GLU A 24 -12.51 4.21 -5.63
N ARG A 25 -11.78 5.19 -5.09
CA ARG A 25 -10.41 5.47 -5.51
C ARG A 25 -9.46 5.22 -4.35
N ARG A 26 -8.44 4.40 -4.54
CA ARG A 26 -7.40 4.15 -3.53
C ARG A 26 -6.06 4.64 -4.06
N MET A 27 -5.27 5.24 -3.18
CA MET A 27 -3.88 5.55 -3.46
C MET A 27 -3.00 4.99 -2.36
N ALA A 28 -1.83 4.47 -2.71
CA ALA A 28 -0.86 3.97 -1.77
C ALA A 28 0.56 4.32 -2.19
N VAL A 29 1.43 4.54 -1.21
CA VAL A 29 2.87 4.70 -1.38
C VAL A 29 3.58 3.77 -0.40
N GLY A 30 4.70 3.19 -0.84
CA GLY A 30 5.43 2.22 -0.04
C GLY A 30 6.92 2.24 -0.30
N LEU A 31 7.67 1.78 0.70
CA LEU A 31 9.11 1.62 0.68
C LEU A 31 9.47 0.23 1.20
N ARG A 32 10.48 -0.36 0.58
CA ARG A 32 11.12 -1.61 1.01
C ARG A 32 12.61 -1.38 1.02
N TRP A 33 13.27 -1.65 2.13
CA TRP A 33 14.72 -1.57 2.25
C TRP A 33 15.27 -2.93 2.66
N GLN A 34 16.09 -3.50 1.78
CA GLN A 34 16.80 -4.74 2.03
C GLN A 34 18.22 -4.40 2.46
N ARG A 35 18.53 -4.67 3.74
CA ARG A 35 19.86 -4.41 4.32
C ARG A 35 20.84 -5.55 4.04
N SER A 36 20.35 -6.79 3.93
CA SER A 36 21.14 -7.97 3.59
C SER A 36 20.26 -9.02 2.89
N GLU A 37 20.80 -10.19 2.56
CA GLU A 37 19.98 -11.29 2.03
C GLU A 37 18.93 -11.82 3.02
N ARG A 38 19.08 -11.52 4.31
CA ARG A 38 18.21 -12.02 5.37
C ARG A 38 17.32 -10.97 6.01
N TRP A 39 17.74 -9.70 6.02
CA TRP A 39 17.06 -8.64 6.76
C TRP A 39 16.42 -7.60 5.86
N MET A 40 15.18 -7.29 6.17
CA MET A 40 14.39 -6.33 5.44
C MET A 40 13.47 -5.51 6.32
N LEU A 41 13.34 -4.23 5.97
CA LEU A 41 12.36 -3.31 6.52
C LEU A 41 11.41 -2.88 5.41
N PHE A 42 10.13 -2.77 5.73
CA PHE A 42 9.16 -2.23 4.79
C PHE A 42 8.12 -1.38 5.51
N GLY A 43 7.52 -0.47 4.75
CA GLY A 43 6.40 0.32 5.23
C GLY A 43 5.64 0.94 4.09
N GLY A 44 4.44 1.39 4.38
CA GLY A 44 3.60 2.06 3.40
C GLY A 44 2.42 2.75 4.03
N TYR A 45 1.87 3.69 3.28
CA TYR A 45 0.70 4.46 3.63
C TYR A 45 -0.28 4.42 2.47
N GLY A 46 -1.56 4.23 2.78
CA GLY A 46 -2.63 4.21 1.81
C GLY A 46 -3.83 5.02 2.27
N LYS A 47 -4.54 5.61 1.31
CA LYS A 47 -5.77 6.37 1.52
C LYS A 47 -6.84 5.91 0.53
N GLY A 48 -8.01 5.55 1.07
CA GLY A 48 -9.24 5.38 0.31
C GLY A 48 -9.97 6.72 0.21
N LEU A 49 -10.39 7.05 -1.00
CA LEU A 49 -11.17 8.22 -1.36
C LEU A 49 -12.51 7.71 -1.87
N TYR A 50 -13.57 7.99 -1.14
CA TYR A 50 -14.94 7.62 -1.50
C TYR A 50 -15.70 8.88 -1.92
N PRO A 51 -16.32 8.89 -3.10
CA PRO A 51 -17.25 9.94 -3.49
C PRO A 51 -18.60 9.66 -2.83
N GLY A 52 -18.78 10.12 -1.60
CA GLY A 52 -20.02 9.99 -0.83
C GLY A 52 -19.84 10.31 0.66
N ASP A 53 -20.87 10.07 1.48
CA ASP A 53 -20.80 10.16 2.95
C ASP A 53 -19.96 9.04 3.60
N ALA A 54 -19.46 8.10 2.79
CA ALA A 54 -18.49 7.11 3.21
C ALA A 54 -17.17 7.84 3.54
N GLY A 55 -16.86 7.96 4.83
CA GLY A 55 -15.71 8.71 5.31
C GLY A 55 -14.39 8.23 4.70
N ASP A 56 -13.46 9.18 4.53
CA ASP A 56 -12.07 8.91 4.13
C ASP A 56 -11.46 7.80 5.00
N SER A 57 -10.93 6.74 4.36
CA SER A 57 -10.21 5.69 5.05
C SER A 57 -8.71 5.86 4.86
N SER A 58 -7.92 5.62 5.90
CA SER A 58 -6.47 5.60 5.79
C SER A 58 -5.88 4.38 6.47
N SER A 59 -4.77 3.88 5.93
CA SER A 59 -4.06 2.73 6.45
C SER A 59 -2.57 2.99 6.42
N ALA A 60 -1.87 2.47 7.43
CA ALA A 60 -0.43 2.50 7.51
C ALA A 60 0.07 1.11 7.87
N ARG A 61 1.21 0.71 7.30
CA ARG A 61 1.87 -0.55 7.61
C ARG A 61 3.35 -0.30 7.82
N ILE A 62 3.93 -1.00 8.78
CA ILE A 62 5.36 -1.07 9.02
C ILE A 62 5.69 -2.52 9.41
N GLY A 63 6.82 -3.02 8.93
CA GLY A 63 7.22 -4.38 9.22
C GLY A 63 8.71 -4.62 9.05
N ILE A 64 9.14 -5.71 9.67
CA ILE A 64 10.48 -6.26 9.60
C ILE A 64 10.33 -7.71 9.15
N GLU A 65 11.10 -8.11 8.15
CA GLU A 65 11.13 -9.48 7.66
C GLU A 65 12.54 -10.07 7.85
N TYR A 66 12.58 -11.32 8.31
CA TYR A 66 13.78 -12.12 8.47
C TYR A 66 13.62 -13.46 7.77
N VAL A 67 14.58 -13.82 6.91
CA VAL A 67 14.62 -15.13 6.25
C VAL A 67 15.55 -16.07 7.02
N PHE A 68 14.99 -17.18 7.50
CA PHE A 68 15.73 -18.27 8.13
C PHE A 68 16.32 -19.21 7.07
N ASP A 69 17.45 -19.83 7.39
CA ASP A 69 18.05 -20.89 6.57
C ASP A 69 17.35 -22.24 6.78
#